data_AF-W7DDM1-F1
#
_entry.id   AF-W7DDM1-F1
#
_cell.length_a   1.000
_cell.length_b   1.000
_cell.length_c   1.000
_cell.angle_alpha   90.00
_cell.angle_beta   90.00
_cell.angle_gamma   90.00
#
_symmetry.space_group_name_H-M   'P 1'
#
loop_
_entity.id
_entity.type
_entity.pdbx_description
1 polymer ?
#
loop_
_entity_poly.entity_id
_entity_poly.type
_entity_poly.pdbx_seq_one_letter_code
_entity_poly.pdbx_strand_id
1 'polypeptide(L)'
;MQNLGVYTALKEKLVFASDVRQTLAYVASGNAQAGFVYQTDALISKDVKVSQSVPENLHSPIGYYAGIVKDSTHKAKTREFLQYMTSKKGQEVLAKYGFKPVD
;
A
#
# COMPACT_ATOMS: atom_id res chain seq x y z
N MET A 1 7.78 -9.12 -10.23
CA MET A 1 7.65 -9.95 -11.45
C MET A 1 8.88 -9.89 -12.36
N GLN A 2 9.40 -8.70 -12.69
CA GLN A 2 10.61 -8.56 -13.53
C GLN A 2 11.85 -9.19 -12.89
N ASN A 3 12.15 -8.88 -11.61
CA ASN A 3 13.29 -9.45 -10.88
C ASN A 3 13.21 -10.98 -10.69
N LEU A 4 12.01 -11.56 -10.87
CA LEU A 4 11.80 -13.02 -10.86
C LEU A 4 11.83 -13.65 -12.27
N GLY A 5 11.96 -12.85 -13.33
CA GLY A 5 11.95 -13.32 -14.72
C GLY A 5 10.60 -13.82 -15.24
N VAL A 6 9.52 -13.69 -14.48
CA VAL A 6 8.20 -14.28 -14.82
C VAL A 6 7.26 -13.35 -15.58
N TYR A 7 7.60 -12.08 -15.75
CA TYR A 7 6.71 -11.08 -16.35
C TYR A 7 6.24 -11.48 -17.75
N THR A 8 7.16 -11.83 -18.65
CA THR A 8 6.83 -12.18 -20.05
C THR A 8 5.88 -13.37 -20.14
N ALA A 9 6.05 -14.37 -19.26
CA ALA A 9 5.21 -15.56 -19.22
C ALA A 9 3.80 -15.30 -18.66
N LEU A 10 3.63 -14.25 -17.85
CA LEU A 10 2.38 -13.94 -17.17
C LEU A 10 1.62 -12.75 -17.76
N LYS A 11 2.23 -11.96 -18.66
CA LYS A 11 1.67 -10.68 -19.14
C LYS A 11 0.23 -10.78 -19.67
N GLU A 12 -0.09 -11.84 -20.41
CA GLU A 12 -1.43 -12.07 -20.98
C GLU A 12 -2.49 -12.50 -19.94
N LYS A 13 -2.06 -12.83 -18.71
CA LYS A 13 -2.94 -13.19 -17.59
C LYS A 13 -3.12 -12.04 -16.60
N LEU A 14 -2.47 -10.90 -16.83
CA LEU A 14 -2.55 -9.75 -15.93
C LEU A 14 -3.85 -8.97 -16.18
N VAL A 15 -4.57 -8.70 -15.09
CA VAL A 15 -5.65 -7.74 -15.06
C VAL A 15 -5.16 -6.51 -14.30
N PHE A 16 -5.12 -5.37 -14.98
CA PHE A 16 -4.69 -4.11 -14.37
C PHE A 16 -5.88 -3.39 -13.74
N ALA A 17 -5.73 -3.02 -12.48
CA ALA A 17 -6.69 -2.22 -11.73
C ALA A 17 -6.25 -0.75 -11.69
N SER A 18 -7.18 0.16 -11.39
CA SER A 18 -6.93 1.60 -11.20
C SER A 18 -6.05 1.87 -9.99
N ASP A 19 -6.18 1.04 -8.95
CA ASP A 19 -5.45 1.16 -7.69
C ASP A 19 -5.42 -0.19 -6.95
N VAL A 20 -4.71 -0.20 -5.82
CA VAL A 20 -4.51 -1.41 -5.01
C VAL A 20 -5.80 -1.89 -4.33
N ARG A 21 -6.75 -1.00 -4.04
CA ARG A 21 -8.05 -1.37 -3.43
C ARG A 21 -8.95 -2.05 -4.45
N GLN A 22 -8.92 -1.62 -5.71
CA GLN A 22 -9.61 -2.33 -6.77
C GLN A 22 -8.97 -3.71 -7.04
N THR A 23 -7.63 -3.84 -6.94
CA THR A 23 -6.97 -5.15 -7.00
C THR A 23 -7.46 -6.07 -5.89
N LEU A 24 -7.53 -5.57 -4.64
CA LEU A 24 -8.08 -6.31 -3.50
C LEU A 24 -9.53 -6.73 -3.75
N ALA A 25 -10.37 -5.83 -4.28
CA ALA A 25 -11.77 -6.11 -4.58
C ALA A 25 -11.95 -7.22 -5.64
N TYR A 26 -11.09 -7.26 -6.68
CA TYR A 26 -11.12 -8.33 -7.67
C TYR A 26 -10.79 -9.69 -7.09
N VAL A 27 -9.84 -9.75 -6.14
CA VAL A 27 -9.52 -11.01 -5.44
C VAL A 27 -10.67 -11.41 -4.52
N ALA A 28 -11.19 -10.48 -3.71
CA ALA A 28 -12.27 -10.74 -2.76
C ALA A 28 -13.56 -11.22 -3.45
N SER A 29 -13.86 -10.68 -4.64
CA SER A 29 -15.03 -11.07 -5.45
C SER A 29 -14.80 -12.33 -6.30
N GLY A 30 -13.58 -12.88 -6.33
CA GLY A 30 -13.23 -14.02 -7.17
C GLY A 30 -13.04 -13.69 -8.66
N ASN A 31 -13.14 -12.42 -9.06
CA ASN A 31 -12.86 -11.96 -10.42
C ASN A 31 -11.38 -12.12 -10.81
N ALA A 32 -10.49 -12.19 -9.83
CA ALA A 32 -9.08 -12.55 -10.00
C ALA A 32 -8.68 -13.62 -8.99
N GLN A 33 -7.88 -14.60 -9.42
CA GLN A 33 -7.43 -15.70 -8.56
C GLN A 33 -6.39 -15.28 -7.51
N ALA A 34 -5.59 -14.25 -7.82
CA ALA A 34 -4.58 -13.68 -6.96
C ALA A 34 -4.31 -12.23 -7.36
N GLY A 35 -3.81 -11.42 -6.43
CA GLY A 35 -3.47 -10.02 -6.66
C GLY A 35 -2.29 -9.60 -5.79
N PHE A 36 -1.52 -8.63 -6.29
CA PHE A 36 -0.48 -7.97 -5.49
C PHE A 36 -1.10 -6.78 -4.77
N VAL A 37 -1.09 -6.83 -3.44
CA VAL A 37 -1.61 -5.77 -2.57
C VAL A 37 -0.61 -5.47 -1.46
N TYR A 38 -0.76 -4.32 -0.79
CA TYR A 38 0.01 -4.05 0.42
C TYR A 38 -0.54 -4.86 1.59
N GLN A 39 0.33 -5.17 2.56
CA GLN A 39 -0.07 -5.88 3.77
C GLN A 39 -1.18 -5.13 4.53
N THR A 40 -1.12 -3.80 4.55
CA THR A 40 -2.13 -2.93 5.17
C THR A 40 -3.51 -3.09 4.55
N ASP A 41 -3.60 -3.31 3.23
CA ASP A 41 -4.87 -3.56 2.53
C ASP A 41 -5.41 -4.97 2.81
N ALA A 42 -4.52 -5.97 2.87
CA ALA A 42 -4.93 -7.34 3.21
C ALA A 42 -5.42 -7.46 4.66
N LEU A 43 -4.79 -6.76 5.62
CA LEU A 43 -5.11 -6.83 7.04
C LEU A 43 -6.52 -6.37 7.41
N ILE A 44 -7.10 -5.49 6.60
CA ILE A 44 -8.43 -4.92 6.87
C ILE A 44 -9.58 -5.67 6.16
N SER A 45 -9.27 -6.65 5.31
CA SER A 45 -10.26 -7.46 4.61
C SER A 45 -10.38 -8.84 5.25
N LYS A 46 -11.62 -9.32 5.39
CA LYS A 46 -11.92 -10.68 5.85
C LYS A 46 -12.09 -11.67 4.70
N ASP A 47 -12.14 -11.16 3.48
CA ASP A 47 -12.53 -11.90 2.27
C ASP A 47 -11.32 -12.37 1.47
N VAL A 48 -10.11 -12.06 1.92
CA VAL A 48 -8.86 -12.48 1.30
C VAL A 48 -7.92 -13.10 2.34
N LYS A 49 -6.91 -13.83 1.85
CA LYS A 49 -5.82 -14.36 2.65
C LYS A 49 -4.48 -14.03 2.00
N VAL A 50 -3.47 -13.74 2.83
CA VAL A 50 -2.10 -13.57 2.35
C VAL A 50 -1.50 -14.94 2.05
N SER A 51 -1.21 -15.21 0.78
CA SER A 51 -0.54 -16.45 0.37
C SER A 51 0.97 -16.37 0.60
N GLN A 52 1.59 -15.24 0.26
CA GLN A 52 3.02 -15.02 0.39
C GLN A 52 3.34 -13.52 0.45
N SER A 53 4.34 -13.15 1.23
CA SER A 53 4.96 -11.82 1.18
C SER A 53 6.06 -11.80 0.12
N VAL A 54 6.10 -10.76 -0.70
CA VAL A 54 7.16 -10.60 -1.71
C VAL A 54 8.48 -10.25 -0.99
N PRO A 55 9.59 -10.97 -1.25
CA PRO A 55 10.91 -10.63 -0.73
C PRO A 55 11.35 -9.19 -1.07
N GLU A 56 11.95 -8.50 -0.09
CA GLU A 56 12.36 -7.08 -0.23
C GLU A 56 13.37 -6.85 -1.36
N ASN A 57 14.20 -7.84 -1.69
CA ASN A 57 15.16 -7.74 -2.81
C ASN A 57 14.51 -7.81 -4.20
N LEU A 58 13.21 -8.07 -4.29
CA LEU A 58 12.48 -8.21 -5.55
C LEU A 58 11.68 -6.97 -5.93
N HIS A 59 11.72 -5.91 -5.13
CA HIS A 59 11.06 -4.65 -5.41
C HIS A 59 11.80 -3.48 -4.73
N SER A 60 11.56 -2.26 -5.21
CA SER A 60 12.01 -1.07 -4.48
C SER A 60 11.28 -0.96 -3.14
N PRO A 61 11.90 -0.33 -2.12
CA PRO A 61 11.22 -0.06 -0.85
C PRO A 61 9.90 0.70 -1.05
N ILE A 62 8.87 0.31 -0.30
CA ILE A 62 7.56 0.95 -0.32
C ILE A 62 7.57 2.10 0.70
N GLY A 63 7.80 3.32 0.23
CA GLY A 63 7.80 4.53 1.05
C GLY A 63 6.52 5.35 0.89
N TYR A 64 5.95 5.82 2.00
CA TYR A 64 4.81 6.73 2.02
C TYR A 64 5.26 8.13 2.41
N TYR A 65 5.30 9.04 1.44
CA TYR A 65 5.78 10.40 1.63
C TYR A 65 4.62 11.38 1.77
N ALA A 66 4.76 12.36 2.65
CA ALA A 66 3.81 13.45 2.82
C ALA A 66 4.51 14.80 2.62
N GLY A 67 3.80 15.75 2.02
CA GLY A 67 4.32 17.07 1.71
C GLY A 67 3.24 18.14 1.76
N ILE A 68 3.66 19.39 1.91
CA ILE A 68 2.75 20.54 1.90
C ILE A 68 2.71 21.10 0.48
N VAL A 69 1.51 21.16 -0.10
CA VAL A 69 1.30 21.78 -1.42
C VAL A 69 1.71 23.24 -1.35
N LYS A 70 2.60 23.66 -2.27
CA LYS A 70 3.22 24.99 -2.28
C LYS A 70 2.21 26.13 -2.25
N ASP A 71 1.07 25.98 -2.92
CA ASP A 71 0.05 27.02 -3.08
C ASP A 71 -1.13 26.86 -2.11
N SER A 72 -1.02 25.97 -1.11
CA SER A 72 -2.05 25.80 -0.10
C SER A 72 -2.26 27.09 0.69
N THR A 73 -3.52 27.49 0.87
CA THR A 73 -3.93 28.57 1.79
C THR A 73 -3.95 28.12 3.26
N HIS A 74 -3.71 26.83 3.53
CA HIS A 74 -3.84 26.20 4.85
C HIS A 74 -2.50 25.70 5.43
N LYS A 75 -1.37 26.26 5.00
CA LYS A 75 -0.01 25.75 5.35
C LYS A 75 0.22 25.53 6.84
N ALA A 76 -0.26 26.43 7.70
CA ALA A 76 -0.11 26.29 9.15
C ALA A 76 -0.80 25.03 9.67
N LYS A 77 -2.10 24.86 9.37
CA LYS A 77 -2.87 23.67 9.73
C LYS A 77 -2.31 22.39 9.12
N THR A 78 -1.79 22.44 7.88
CA THR A 78 -1.14 21.27 7.27
C THR A 78 0.14 20.88 8.03
N ARG A 79 0.95 21.84 8.50
CA ARG A 79 2.13 21.53 9.34
C ARG A 79 1.73 20.88 10.66
N GLU A 80 0.71 21.40 11.33
CA GLU A 80 0.18 20.81 12.57
C GLU A 80 -0.31 19.38 12.34
N PHE A 81 -1.00 19.13 11.23
CA PHE A 81 -1.44 17.78 10.88
C PHE A 81 -0.27 16.82 10.60
N LEU A 82 0.76 17.27 9.87
CA LEU A 82 1.96 16.45 9.63
C LEU A 82 2.71 16.16 10.93
N GLN A 83 2.83 17.14 11.84
CA GLN A 83 3.40 16.93 13.18
C GLN A 83 2.59 15.92 14.00
N TYR A 84 1.26 15.96 13.89
CA TYR A 84 0.41 14.96 14.54
C TYR A 84 0.64 13.56 13.95
N MET A 85 0.69 13.43 12.63
CA MET A 85 0.94 12.15 11.96
C MET A 85 2.27 11.53 12.39
N THR A 86 3.33 12.33 12.54
CA THR A 86 4.67 11.85 12.98
C THR A 86 4.84 11.76 14.49
N SER A 87 3.88 12.26 15.28
CA SER A 87 3.89 12.11 16.74
C SER A 87 3.69 10.64 17.16
N LYS A 88 4.08 10.30 18.39
CA LYS A 88 3.83 8.96 18.98
C LYS A 88 2.38 8.50 18.80
N LYS A 89 1.41 9.37 19.07
CA LYS A 89 -0.02 9.05 18.94
C LYS A 89 -0.44 8.80 17.49
N GLY A 90 0.08 9.58 16.55
CA GLY A 90 -0.16 9.36 15.11
C GLY A 90 0.44 8.03 14.64
N GLN A 91 1.67 7.75 15.04
CA GLN A 91 2.37 6.50 14.73
C GLN A 91 1.66 5.27 15.34
N GLU A 92 1.13 5.37 16.56
CA GLU A 92 0.31 4.31 17.17
C GLU A 92 -0.96 4.01 16.37
N VAL A 93 -1.60 5.03 15.80
CA VAL A 93 -2.77 4.84 14.92
C VAL A 93 -2.34 4.12 13.63
N LEU A 94 -1.26 4.56 13.00
CA LEU A 94 -0.75 3.97 11.75
C LEU A 94 -0.31 2.51 11.96
N ALA A 95 0.36 2.20 13.08
CA ALA A 95 0.79 0.86 13.41
C ALA A 95 -0.38 -0.13 13.56
N LYS A 96 -1.54 0.31 14.08
CA LYS A 96 -2.75 -0.53 14.16
C LYS A 96 -3.26 -0.99 12.79
N TYR A 97 -2.95 -0.25 11.74
CA TYR A 97 -3.30 -0.59 10.36
C TYR A 97 -2.15 -1.26 9.59
N GLY A 98 -1.04 -1.59 10.26
CA GLY A 98 0.09 -2.34 9.68
C GLY A 98 1.13 -1.46 8.98
N PHE A 99 1.08 -0.14 9.14
CA PHE A 99 2.13 0.74 8.64
C PHE A 99 3.37 0.68 9.55
N LYS A 100 4.55 0.65 8.94
CA LYS A 100 5.83 0.82 9.66
C LYS A 100 5.99 2.28 10.11
N PRO A 101 6.67 2.53 11.23
CA PRO A 101 6.88 3.89 11.73
C PRO A 101 7.73 4.72 10.76
N VAL A 102 7.62 6.04 10.89
CA VAL A 102 8.53 7.00 10.25
C VAL A 102 9.90 6.90 10.92
N ASP A 103 10.94 6.64 10.13
CA ASP A 103 12.34 6.69 10.56
C ASP A 103 12.84 8.13 10.79
#